data_AF-A0A1B2R9P7-F1
#
_entry.id   AF-A0A1B2R9P7-F1
#
_cell.length_a   1.000
_cell.length_b   1.000
_cell.length_c   1.000
_cell.angle_alpha   90.00
_cell.angle_beta   90.00
_cell.angle_gamma   90.00
#
_symmetry.space_group_name_H-M   'P 1'
#
loop_
_entity.id
_entity.type
_entity.pdbx_description
1 polymer ?
#
loop_
_entity_poly.entity_id
_entity_poly.type
_entity_poly.pdbx_seq_one_letter_code
_entity_poly.pdbx_strand_id
1 'polypeptide(L)'
;MLMDVHATLRLATQARHERLDSSLRIGSAQADYADYLAYIAALRGWLEPVEAALWARDWPAALRPDVRRCKAARIDQDFAAARALGLPVPPVPVCDKLPDVGRARAYALGVMYVIEGSQLGGRMMAKRLEQAWPDRSFHYMAGYGPELGTLWKGYMAFLADELHGEEDLAQAVAGACDAFDTLTDWLRCQGE
;
A
#
# COMPACT_ATOMS: atom_id res chain seq x y z
N MET A 1 -26.31 -16.96 -2.13
CA MET A 1 -25.47 -16.69 -0.95
C MET A 1 -24.57 -15.54 -1.36
N LEU A 2 -24.72 -14.35 -0.78
CA LEU A 2 -23.82 -13.24 -1.08
C LEU A 2 -22.39 -13.69 -0.71
N MET A 3 -21.49 -13.73 -1.69
CA MET A 3 -20.08 -14.04 -1.43
C MET A 3 -19.49 -12.92 -0.57
N ASP A 4 -18.83 -13.28 0.53
CA ASP A 4 -18.09 -12.31 1.34
C ASP A 4 -16.78 -11.97 0.63
N VAL A 5 -16.84 -10.90 -0.19
CA VAL A 5 -15.70 -10.38 -0.98
C VAL A 5 -14.46 -10.16 -0.10
N HIS A 6 -14.64 -9.64 1.12
CA HIS A 6 -13.53 -9.38 2.02
C HIS A 6 -12.89 -10.68 2.49
N ALA A 7 -13.68 -11.64 2.95
CA ALA A 7 -13.17 -12.94 3.39
C ALA A 7 -12.44 -13.66 2.25
N THR A 8 -12.98 -13.62 1.03
CA THR A 8 -12.34 -14.25 -0.14
C THR A 8 -10.99 -13.61 -0.46
N LEU A 9 -10.91 -12.27 -0.55
CA LEU A 9 -9.65 -11.58 -0.82
C LEU A 9 -8.64 -11.84 0.28
N ARG A 10 -9.04 -11.72 1.54
CA ARG A 10 -8.18 -11.98 2.70
C ARG A 10 -7.61 -13.40 2.67
N LEU A 11 -8.44 -14.41 2.42
CA LEU A 11 -8.02 -15.80 2.33
C LEU A 11 -7.04 -16.00 1.17
N ALA A 12 -7.36 -15.47 -0.01
CA ALA A 12 -6.55 -15.64 -1.22
C ALA A 12 -5.17 -14.97 -1.11
N THR A 13 -5.06 -13.87 -0.35
CA THR A 13 -3.81 -13.12 -0.19
C THR A 13 -3.08 -13.41 1.12
N GLN A 14 -3.62 -14.23 2.03
CA GLN A 14 -3.07 -14.40 3.37
C GLN A 14 -1.59 -14.81 3.37
N ALA A 15 -1.25 -15.89 2.66
CA ALA A 15 0.12 -16.38 2.62
C ALA A 15 1.10 -15.38 1.99
N ARG A 16 0.64 -14.57 1.02
CA ARG A 16 1.44 -13.52 0.39
C ARG A 16 1.68 -12.36 1.34
N HIS A 17 0.65 -11.92 2.05
CA HIS A 17 0.75 -10.90 3.08
C HIS A 17 1.72 -11.32 4.19
N GLU A 18 1.57 -12.53 4.74
CA GLU A 18 2.45 -13.05 5.80
C GLU A 18 3.91 -13.17 5.34
N ARG A 19 4.14 -13.62 4.10
CA ARG A 19 5.48 -13.66 3.51
C ARG A 19 6.09 -12.28 3.39
N LEU A 20 5.35 -11.31 2.85
CA LEU A 20 5.83 -9.95 2.70
C LEU A 20 6.15 -9.37 4.09
N ASP A 21 5.18 -9.35 5.00
CA ASP A 21 5.30 -8.74 6.34
C ASP A 21 6.48 -9.30 7.15
N SER A 22 6.66 -10.62 7.14
CA SER A 22 7.77 -11.28 7.87
C SER A 22 9.15 -11.09 7.24
N SER A 23 9.20 -10.72 5.95
CA SER A 23 10.47 -10.49 5.23
C SER A 23 10.99 -9.07 5.34
N LEU A 24 10.12 -8.10 5.67
CA LEU A 24 10.46 -6.69 5.69
C LEU A 24 11.56 -6.38 6.70
N ARG A 25 12.67 -5.83 6.22
CA ARG A 25 13.80 -5.40 7.06
C ARG A 25 13.37 -4.40 8.14
N ILE A 26 12.52 -3.44 7.78
CA ILE A 26 11.95 -2.47 8.72
C ILE A 26 11.12 -3.12 9.83
N GLY A 27 10.66 -4.37 9.66
CA GLY A 27 9.99 -5.15 10.71
C GLY A 27 10.91 -5.65 11.83
N SER A 28 12.22 -5.71 11.59
CA SER A 28 13.22 -6.18 12.54
C SER A 28 13.26 -5.36 13.84
N ALA A 29 13.66 -6.00 14.95
CA ALA A 29 13.86 -5.32 16.24
C ALA A 29 15.10 -4.41 16.24
N GLN A 30 16.04 -4.66 15.33
CA GLN A 30 17.24 -3.85 15.14
C GLN A 30 17.08 -2.77 14.06
N ALA A 31 15.90 -2.66 13.44
CA ALA A 31 15.68 -1.70 12.38
C ALA A 31 15.89 -0.27 12.89
N ASP A 32 16.55 0.56 12.08
CA ASP A 32 16.77 1.98 12.39
C ASP A 32 15.98 2.93 11.46
N TYR A 33 16.18 4.24 11.65
CA TYR A 33 15.50 5.23 10.82
C TYR A 33 16.02 5.26 9.37
N ALA A 34 17.28 4.86 9.13
CA ALA A 34 17.79 4.72 7.76
C ALA A 34 17.14 3.53 7.06
N ASP A 35 16.85 2.44 7.79
CA ASP A 35 16.08 1.30 7.28
C ASP A 35 14.66 1.71 6.89
N TYR A 36 14.02 2.57 7.70
CA TYR A 36 12.73 3.14 7.35
C TYR A 36 12.79 3.95 6.05
N LEU A 37 13.79 4.83 5.90
CA LEU A 37 13.94 5.66 4.70
C LEU A 37 14.23 4.82 3.45
N ALA A 38 15.04 3.77 3.58
CA ALA A 38 15.31 2.82 2.50
C ALA A 38 14.05 2.06 2.09
N TYR A 39 13.28 1.55 3.06
CA TYR A 39 12.01 0.89 2.82
C TYR A 39 11.02 1.79 2.07
N ILE A 40 10.77 3.02 2.54
CA ILE A 40 9.79 3.91 1.88
C ILE A 40 10.29 4.38 0.51
N ALA A 41 11.60 4.47 0.26
CA ALA A 41 12.15 4.76 -1.06
C ALA A 41 11.93 3.62 -2.06
N ALA A 42 12.20 2.38 -1.64
CA ALA A 42 11.89 1.20 -2.43
C ALA A 42 10.38 1.10 -2.70
N LEU A 43 9.56 1.25 -1.65
CA LEU A 43 8.11 1.22 -1.77
C LEU A 43 7.58 2.31 -2.70
N ARG A 44 8.11 3.53 -2.61
CA ARG A 44 7.73 4.64 -3.50
C ARG A 44 7.93 4.30 -4.97
N GLY A 45 9.04 3.61 -5.28
CA GLY A 45 9.37 3.17 -6.63
C GLY A 45 8.34 2.25 -7.29
N TRP A 46 7.63 1.45 -6.49
CA TRP A 46 6.51 0.63 -6.94
C TRP A 46 5.18 1.36 -6.81
N LEU A 47 4.97 2.08 -5.71
CA LEU A 47 3.68 2.69 -5.35
C LEU A 47 3.30 3.84 -6.28
N GLU A 48 4.23 4.72 -6.63
CA GLU A 48 3.93 5.88 -7.48
C GLU A 48 3.36 5.50 -8.85
N PRO A 49 4.00 4.64 -9.67
CA PRO A 49 3.45 4.31 -10.97
C PRO A 49 2.14 3.51 -10.85
N VAL A 50 1.96 2.69 -9.81
CA VAL A 50 0.70 1.97 -9.56
C VAL A 50 -0.42 2.93 -9.16
N GLU A 51 -0.17 3.87 -8.25
CA GLU A 51 -1.13 4.92 -7.90
C GLU A 51 -1.46 5.79 -9.10
N ALA A 52 -0.47 6.18 -9.91
CA ALA A 52 -0.69 6.95 -11.13
C ALA A 52 -1.63 6.21 -12.09
N ALA A 53 -1.40 4.92 -12.32
CA ALA A 53 -2.25 4.09 -13.18
C ALA A 53 -3.66 3.90 -12.58
N LEU A 54 -3.77 3.68 -11.26
CA LEU A 54 -5.05 3.54 -10.57
C LEU A 54 -5.88 4.80 -10.71
N TRP A 55 -5.31 5.96 -10.41
CA TRP A 55 -6.04 7.22 -10.37
C TRP A 55 -6.20 7.90 -11.73
N ALA A 56 -5.62 7.34 -12.80
CA ALA A 56 -5.91 7.71 -14.18
C ALA A 56 -7.24 7.08 -14.70
N ARG A 57 -7.75 6.06 -14.01
CA ARG A 57 -9.05 5.44 -14.33
C ARG A 57 -10.20 6.31 -13.81
N ASP A 58 -11.37 6.15 -14.43
CA ASP A 58 -12.58 6.82 -13.99
C ASP A 58 -13.18 6.11 -12.76
N TRP A 59 -13.19 6.82 -11.63
CA TRP A 59 -13.71 6.35 -10.35
C TRP A 59 -14.80 7.29 -9.85
N PRO A 60 -15.90 6.75 -9.30
CA PRO A 60 -16.98 7.58 -8.77
C PRO A 60 -16.52 8.34 -7.52
N ALA A 61 -17.13 9.50 -7.28
CA ALA A 61 -16.85 10.34 -6.11
C ALA A 61 -17.03 9.60 -4.76
N ALA A 62 -17.89 8.57 -4.72
CA ALA A 62 -18.08 7.70 -3.57
C ALA A 62 -16.79 7.01 -3.11
N LEU A 63 -15.85 6.74 -4.03
CA LEU A 63 -14.55 6.16 -3.71
C LEU A 63 -13.59 7.16 -3.03
N ARG A 64 -13.93 8.47 -3.00
CA ARG A 64 -13.09 9.54 -2.45
C ARG A 64 -11.67 9.61 -3.06
N PRO A 65 -11.48 9.68 -4.39
CA PRO A 65 -10.14 9.72 -5.00
C PRO A 65 -9.26 10.87 -4.50
N ASP A 66 -9.88 12.02 -4.19
CA ASP A 66 -9.26 13.23 -3.64
C ASP A 66 -8.44 12.97 -2.37
N VAL A 67 -8.93 12.07 -1.50
CA VAL A 67 -8.27 11.73 -0.25
C VAL A 67 -7.36 10.52 -0.37
N ARG A 68 -7.64 9.60 -1.29
CA ARG A 68 -6.85 8.36 -1.42
C ARG A 68 -5.58 8.51 -2.26
N ARG A 69 -5.57 9.45 -3.22
CA ARG A 69 -4.40 9.77 -4.07
C ARG A 69 -3.39 10.65 -3.33
N CYS A 70 -2.75 10.10 -2.30
CA CYS A 70 -1.82 10.88 -1.49
C CYS A 70 -0.61 10.10 -0.97
N LYS A 71 -0.50 8.80 -1.22
CA LYS A 71 0.47 7.97 -0.49
C LYS A 71 1.89 8.23 -0.95
N ALA A 72 2.15 8.31 -2.26
CA ALA A 72 3.43 8.76 -2.78
C ALA A 72 3.83 10.16 -2.26
N ALA A 73 2.87 11.10 -2.19
CA ALA A 73 3.11 12.45 -1.66
C ALA A 73 3.43 12.46 -0.16
N ARG A 74 2.88 11.52 0.64
CA ARG A 74 3.25 11.35 2.05
C ARG A 74 4.69 10.84 2.20
N ILE A 75 5.15 9.96 1.31
CA ILE A 75 6.56 9.56 1.30
C ILE A 75 7.45 10.76 0.98
N ASP A 76 7.05 11.65 0.08
CA ASP A 76 7.80 12.88 -0.18
C ASP A 76 7.88 13.81 1.05
N GLN A 77 6.84 13.84 1.87
CA GLN A 77 6.84 14.57 3.15
C GLN A 77 7.85 13.97 4.13
N ASP A 78 7.93 12.64 4.23
CA ASP A 78 8.94 11.95 5.06
C ASP A 78 10.36 12.27 4.58
N PHE A 79 10.59 12.28 3.26
CA PHE A 79 11.88 12.68 2.71
C PHE A 79 12.21 14.15 2.96
N ALA A 80 11.24 15.05 2.88
CA ALA A 80 11.44 16.46 3.20
C ALA A 80 11.81 16.64 4.68
N ALA A 81 11.12 15.94 5.59
CA ALA A 81 11.41 15.95 7.02
C ALA A 81 12.83 15.42 7.32
N ALA A 82 13.23 14.30 6.71
CA ALA A 82 14.57 13.77 6.84
C ALA A 82 15.65 14.77 6.37
N ARG A 83 15.45 15.41 5.21
CA ARG A 83 16.38 16.45 4.70
C ARG A 83 16.47 17.66 5.62
N ALA A 84 15.36 18.10 6.21
CA ALA A 84 15.35 19.21 7.16
C ALA A 84 16.19 18.94 8.42
N LEU A 85 16.34 17.65 8.78
CA LEU A 85 17.20 17.19 9.87
C LEU A 85 18.65 16.92 9.43
N GLY A 86 19.00 17.19 8.16
CA GLY A 86 20.32 16.91 7.60
C GLY A 86 20.60 15.42 7.37
N LEU A 87 19.56 14.57 7.36
CA LEU A 87 19.70 13.14 7.14
C LEU A 87 19.75 12.82 5.64
N PRO A 88 20.57 11.84 5.23
CA PRO A 88 20.60 11.40 3.84
C PRO A 88 19.28 10.72 3.48
N VAL A 89 18.71 11.11 2.33
CA VAL A 89 17.57 10.42 1.73
C VAL A 89 18.10 9.52 0.61
N PRO A 90 17.79 8.20 0.63
CA PRO A 90 18.22 7.30 -0.43
C PRO A 90 17.59 7.67 -1.78
N PRO A 91 18.23 7.30 -2.91
CA PRO A 91 17.60 7.47 -4.22
C PRO A 91 16.30 6.64 -4.29
N VAL A 92 15.33 7.13 -5.07
CA VAL A 92 14.08 6.42 -5.33
C VAL A 92 14.23 5.63 -6.63
N PRO A 93 14.43 4.30 -6.58
CA PRO A 93 14.43 3.48 -7.78
C PRO A 93 13.03 3.44 -8.39
N VAL A 94 12.90 3.13 -9.69
CA VAL A 94 11.60 3.00 -10.36
C VAL A 94 11.37 1.53 -10.70
N CYS A 95 10.23 0.99 -10.28
CA CYS A 95 9.86 -0.40 -10.58
C CYS A 95 9.38 -0.53 -12.03
N ASP A 96 9.93 -1.50 -12.76
CA ASP A 96 9.60 -1.81 -14.15
C ASP A 96 8.55 -2.94 -14.30
N LYS A 97 8.29 -3.68 -13.22
CA LYS A 97 7.35 -4.80 -13.18
C LYS A 97 6.18 -4.48 -12.25
N LEU A 98 5.09 -4.02 -12.84
CA LEU A 98 3.91 -3.55 -12.13
C LEU A 98 2.71 -4.47 -12.38
N PRO A 99 1.72 -4.51 -11.46
CA PRO A 99 0.44 -5.15 -11.76
C PRO A 99 -0.25 -4.43 -12.93
N ASP A 100 -0.92 -5.17 -13.81
CA ASP A 100 -1.63 -4.62 -14.97
C ASP A 100 -2.96 -3.95 -14.56
N VAL A 101 -2.85 -2.75 -13.97
CA VAL A 101 -4.00 -1.93 -13.54
C VAL A 101 -4.93 -1.58 -14.72
N GLY A 102 -4.46 -1.69 -15.97
CA GLY A 102 -5.26 -1.48 -17.18
C GLY A 102 -6.23 -2.63 -17.48
N ARG A 103 -5.89 -3.86 -17.10
CA ARG A 103 -6.58 -5.13 -17.47
C ARG A 103 -8.11 -5.08 -17.35
N ALA A 104 -8.61 -4.90 -16.13
CA ALA A 104 -10.02 -4.94 -15.81
C ALA A 104 -10.30 -4.05 -14.60
N ARG A 105 -11.54 -3.54 -14.49
CA ARG A 105 -11.93 -2.69 -13.35
C ARG A 105 -11.84 -3.44 -12.03
N ALA A 106 -12.41 -4.64 -11.96
CA ALA A 106 -12.34 -5.50 -10.78
C ALA A 106 -10.89 -5.85 -10.41
N TYR A 107 -10.02 -6.12 -11.39
CA TYR A 107 -8.59 -6.34 -11.17
C TYR A 107 -7.92 -5.11 -10.52
N ALA A 108 -8.16 -3.91 -11.06
CA ALA A 108 -7.64 -2.67 -10.48
C ALA A 108 -8.14 -2.45 -9.05
N LEU A 109 -9.38 -2.81 -8.75
CA LEU A 109 -9.91 -2.79 -7.39
C LEU A 109 -9.15 -3.77 -6.48
N GLY A 110 -8.81 -4.97 -6.95
CA GLY A 110 -7.94 -5.90 -6.24
C GLY A 110 -6.56 -5.33 -5.90
N VAL A 111 -5.93 -4.62 -6.83
CA VAL A 111 -4.66 -3.91 -6.58
C VAL A 111 -4.85 -2.82 -5.52
N MET A 112 -5.93 -2.04 -5.62
CA MET A 112 -6.28 -1.02 -4.63
C MET A 112 -6.52 -1.62 -3.24
N TYR A 113 -7.07 -2.83 -3.14
CA TYR A 113 -7.28 -3.53 -1.85
C TYR A 113 -5.96 -3.72 -1.10
N VAL A 114 -4.89 -4.10 -1.80
CA VAL A 114 -3.55 -4.25 -1.19
C VAL A 114 -3.00 -2.91 -0.72
N ILE A 115 -3.11 -1.87 -1.55
CA ILE A 115 -2.62 -0.53 -1.23
C ILE A 115 -3.40 0.10 -0.07
N GLU A 116 -4.72 0.06 -0.08
CA GLU A 116 -5.55 0.58 1.01
C GLU A 116 -5.39 -0.26 2.29
N GLY A 117 -5.27 -1.58 2.15
CA GLY A 117 -5.05 -2.51 3.28
C GLY A 117 -3.70 -2.28 3.96
N SER A 118 -2.65 -1.97 3.20
CA SER A 118 -1.31 -1.64 3.74
C SER A 118 -1.33 -0.48 4.74
N GLN A 119 -2.28 0.45 4.61
CA GLN A 119 -2.39 1.61 5.49
C GLN A 119 -2.85 1.20 6.91
N LEU A 120 -3.56 0.06 7.04
CA LEU A 120 -3.94 -0.51 8.34
C LEU A 120 -2.72 -1.06 9.08
N GLY A 121 -1.89 -1.85 8.39
CA GLY A 121 -0.64 -2.39 8.94
C GLY A 121 0.38 -1.29 9.24
N GLY A 122 0.50 -0.31 8.34
CA GLY A 122 1.38 0.85 8.50
C GLY A 122 1.15 1.62 9.80
N ARG A 123 -0.11 1.73 10.27
CA ARG A 123 -0.41 2.40 11.54
C ARG A 123 0.13 1.67 12.77
N MET A 124 0.20 0.33 12.74
CA MET A 124 0.83 -0.42 13.83
C MET A 124 2.34 -0.18 13.85
N MET A 125 2.95 -0.19 12.66
CA MET A 125 4.36 0.12 12.49
C MET A 125 4.66 1.55 12.97
N ALA A 126 3.84 2.54 12.57
CA ALA A 126 3.97 3.96 12.94
C ALA A 126 4.17 4.14 14.45
N LYS A 127 3.31 3.53 15.27
CA LYS A 127 3.39 3.64 16.73
C LYS A 127 4.72 3.16 17.29
N ARG A 128 5.27 2.07 16.75
CA ARG A 128 6.57 1.53 17.16
C ARG A 128 7.70 2.47 16.75
N LEU A 129 7.66 2.99 15.53
CA LEU A 129 8.68 3.90 15.01
C LEU A 129 8.67 5.25 15.75
N GLU A 130 7.48 5.81 16.04
CA GLU A 130 7.29 7.04 16.80
C GLU A 130 7.81 6.91 18.24
N GLN A 131 7.67 5.74 18.86
CA GLN A 131 8.23 5.47 20.19
C GLN A 131 9.75 5.36 20.16
N ALA A 132 10.31 4.73 19.12
CA ALA A 132 11.75 4.57 18.97
C ALA A 132 12.45 5.90 18.59
N TRP A 133 11.79 6.74 17.79
CA TRP A 133 12.32 8.00 17.28
C TRP A 133 11.28 9.12 17.35
N PRO A 134 11.03 9.69 18.55
CA PRO A 134 10.00 10.71 18.75
C PRO A 134 10.28 12.02 18.01
N ASP A 135 11.54 12.31 17.69
CA ASP A 135 11.96 13.50 16.94
C ASP A 135 12.01 13.27 15.42
N ARG A 136 11.28 12.25 14.92
CA ARG A 136 11.21 11.89 13.49
C ARG A 136 9.76 11.85 13.01
N SER A 137 9.59 11.95 11.69
CA SER A 137 8.28 11.94 11.03
C SER A 137 8.05 10.64 10.27
N PHE A 138 6.78 10.22 10.24
CA PHE A 138 6.31 8.98 9.62
C PHE A 138 4.97 9.20 8.88
N HIS A 139 4.89 10.25 8.07
CA HIS A 139 3.71 10.69 7.32
C HIS A 139 3.07 9.57 6.50
N TYR A 140 3.86 8.73 5.83
CA TYR A 140 3.35 7.57 5.10
C TYR A 140 2.69 6.55 6.05
N MET A 141 3.36 6.21 7.16
CA MET A 141 2.88 5.20 8.11
C MET A 141 1.69 5.68 8.94
N ALA A 142 1.58 6.99 9.17
CA ALA A 142 0.42 7.60 9.80
C ALA A 142 -0.87 7.38 8.98
N GLY A 143 -0.73 7.12 7.67
CA GLY A 143 -1.85 6.85 6.78
C GLY A 143 -2.89 7.97 6.83
N TYR A 144 -4.16 7.61 6.90
CA TYR A 144 -5.27 8.57 6.97
C TYR A 144 -5.56 9.08 8.38
N GLY A 145 -4.69 8.82 9.36
CA GLY A 145 -4.89 9.25 10.75
C GLY A 145 -6.24 8.77 11.32
N PRO A 146 -7.07 9.66 11.88
CA PRO A 146 -8.39 9.30 12.43
C PRO A 146 -9.35 8.70 11.40
N GLU A 147 -9.25 9.06 10.12
CA GLU A 147 -10.19 8.61 9.07
C GLU A 147 -9.91 7.19 8.55
N LEU A 148 -8.78 6.57 8.92
CA LEU A 148 -8.34 5.28 8.38
C LEU A 148 -9.42 4.20 8.43
N GLY A 149 -10.08 4.05 9.58
CA GLY A 149 -11.14 3.05 9.73
C GLY A 149 -12.37 3.32 8.86
N THR A 150 -12.74 4.60 8.71
CA THR A 150 -13.88 5.03 7.88
C THR A 150 -13.59 4.82 6.40
N LEU A 151 -12.40 5.23 5.94
CA LEU A 151 -11.98 5.06 4.56
C LEU A 151 -11.81 3.59 4.19
N TRP A 152 -11.28 2.75 5.09
CA TRP A 152 -11.21 1.31 4.85
C TRP A 152 -12.60 0.69 4.70
N LYS A 153 -13.51 0.97 5.64
CA LYS A 153 -14.90 0.46 5.57
C LYS A 153 -15.63 0.93 4.31
N GLY A 154 -15.49 2.22 3.96
CA GLY A 154 -16.09 2.78 2.75
C GLY A 154 -15.53 2.13 1.47
N TYR A 155 -14.23 1.86 1.43
CA TYR A 155 -13.62 1.15 0.32
C TYR A 155 -14.14 -0.29 0.19
N MET A 156 -14.22 -1.04 1.30
CA MET A 156 -14.72 -2.41 1.26
C MET A 156 -16.20 -2.49 0.88
N ALA A 157 -17.02 -1.53 1.32
CA ALA A 157 -18.41 -1.43 0.90
C ALA A 157 -18.52 -1.15 -0.61
N PHE A 158 -17.74 -0.19 -1.12
CA PHE A 158 -17.68 0.12 -2.54
C PHE A 158 -17.22 -1.09 -3.38
N LEU A 159 -16.16 -1.77 -2.94
CA LEU A 159 -15.67 -2.97 -3.60
C LEU A 159 -16.74 -4.07 -3.66
N ALA A 160 -17.46 -4.30 -2.57
CA ALA A 160 -18.51 -5.32 -2.53
C ALA A 160 -19.70 -4.99 -3.46
N ASP A 161 -20.01 -3.70 -3.66
CA ASP A 161 -21.07 -3.24 -4.56
C ASP A 161 -20.66 -3.31 -6.04
N GLU A 162 -19.36 -3.14 -6.34
CA GLU A 162 -18.86 -3.11 -7.72
C GLU A 162 -18.60 -4.50 -8.33
N LEU A 163 -18.43 -5.55 -7.52
CA LEU A 163 -18.15 -6.91 -8.03
C LEU A 163 -19.46 -7.68 -8.28
N HIS A 164 -19.78 -7.92 -9.55
CA HIS A 164 -21.02 -8.55 -9.99
C HIS A 164 -20.81 -10.00 -10.43
N GLY A 165 -20.48 -10.87 -9.47
CA GLY A 165 -20.38 -12.31 -9.67
C GLY A 165 -18.95 -12.85 -9.65
N GLU A 166 -18.82 -14.12 -10.04
CA GLU A 166 -17.58 -14.89 -9.84
C GLU A 166 -16.42 -14.39 -10.70
N GLU A 167 -16.69 -13.89 -11.91
CA GLU A 167 -15.64 -13.37 -12.80
C GLU A 167 -14.99 -12.10 -12.24
N ASP A 168 -15.80 -11.15 -11.78
CA ASP A 168 -15.31 -9.93 -11.13
C ASP A 168 -14.51 -10.27 -9.86
N LEU A 169 -15.01 -11.19 -9.04
CA LEU A 169 -14.29 -11.64 -7.85
C LEU A 169 -12.96 -12.31 -8.20
N ALA A 170 -12.91 -13.14 -9.24
CA ALA A 170 -11.68 -13.76 -9.72
C ALA A 170 -10.68 -12.71 -10.21
N GLN A 171 -11.14 -11.67 -10.93
CA GLN A 171 -10.30 -10.56 -11.37
C GLN A 171 -9.74 -9.76 -10.18
N ALA A 172 -10.57 -9.44 -9.19
CA ALA A 172 -10.14 -8.74 -7.98
C ALA A 172 -9.10 -9.57 -7.18
N VAL A 173 -9.31 -10.89 -7.06
CA VAL A 173 -8.34 -11.79 -6.43
C VAL A 173 -7.03 -11.82 -7.21
N ALA A 174 -7.09 -11.91 -8.55
CA ALA A 174 -5.90 -11.87 -9.40
C ALA A 174 -5.12 -10.56 -9.22
N GLY A 175 -5.81 -9.42 -9.22
CA GLY A 175 -5.19 -8.11 -9.00
C GLY A 175 -4.53 -7.96 -7.63
N ALA A 176 -5.18 -8.48 -6.58
CA ALA A 176 -4.60 -8.45 -5.25
C ALA A 176 -3.36 -9.38 -5.14
N CYS A 177 -3.41 -10.57 -5.72
CA CYS A 177 -2.27 -11.49 -5.77
C CYS A 177 -1.09 -10.88 -6.53
N ASP A 178 -1.33 -10.36 -7.74
CA ASP A 178 -0.28 -9.77 -8.59
C ASP A 178 0.33 -8.51 -7.93
N ALA A 179 -0.46 -7.72 -7.20
CA ALA A 179 0.05 -6.58 -6.43
C ALA A 179 1.01 -7.03 -5.32
N PHE A 180 0.67 -8.07 -4.55
CA PHE A 180 1.59 -8.63 -3.57
C PHE A 180 2.83 -9.24 -4.22
N ASP A 181 2.67 -10.01 -5.29
CA ASP A 181 3.77 -10.74 -5.93
C ASP A 181 4.78 -9.73 -6.54
N THR A 182 4.31 -8.72 -7.27
CA THR A 182 5.17 -7.67 -7.83
C THR A 182 5.83 -6.80 -6.76
N LEU A 183 5.10 -6.41 -5.70
CA LEU A 183 5.67 -5.63 -4.60
C LEU A 183 6.74 -6.42 -3.84
N THR A 184 6.48 -7.69 -3.54
CA THR A 184 7.41 -8.56 -2.80
C THR A 184 8.69 -8.78 -3.60
N ASP A 185 8.55 -9.13 -4.89
CA ASP A 185 9.71 -9.32 -5.76
C ASP A 185 10.52 -8.02 -5.89
N TRP A 186 9.85 -6.88 -6.00
CA TRP A 186 10.48 -5.57 -6.08
C TRP A 186 11.28 -5.22 -4.82
N LEU A 187 10.65 -5.29 -3.64
CA LEU A 187 11.30 -4.95 -2.37
C LEU A 187 12.52 -5.83 -2.12
N ARG A 188 12.39 -7.14 -2.37
CA ARG A 188 13.53 -8.07 -2.28
C ARG A 188 14.69 -7.65 -3.20
N CYS A 189 14.41 -7.21 -4.43
CA CYS A 189 15.45 -6.72 -5.35
C CYS A 189 16.10 -5.41 -4.87
N GLN A 190 15.42 -4.62 -4.05
CA GLN A 190 15.98 -3.43 -3.40
C GLN A 190 16.68 -3.73 -2.06
N GLY A 191 16.69 -4.99 -1.62
CA GLY A 191 17.26 -5.39 -0.33
C GLY A 191 16.36 -5.11 0.89
N GLU A 192 15.06 -4.95 0.65
CA GLU A 192 14.03 -4.67 1.66
C GLU A 192 13.16 -5.89 1.99
#